data_AF-A0A2C7A9I7-F1
#
_entry.id   AF-A0A2C7A9I7-F1
#
_cell.length_a   1.000
_cell.length_b   1.000
_cell.length_c   1.000
_cell.angle_alpha   90.00
_cell.angle_beta   90.00
_cell.angle_gamma   90.00
#
_symmetry.space_group_name_H-M   'P 1'
#
loop_
_entity.id
_entity.type
_entity.pdbx_description
1 polymer ?
#
loop_
_entity_poly.entity_id
_entity_poly.type
_entity_poly.pdbx_seq_one_letter_code
_entity_poly.pdbx_strand_id
1 'polypeptide(L)'
;MPILSRAVDAPAAPRASGAFQRRVDGEEVLYTVHPARPPLAFRAAALLLAGLFGLPALGVLLSPSRHDGVSLLAAAGGLGIAGLAAWALLRGRRARRVQRFRLRPGGVEREGRFLPWPASAALRVARPEAGPYARGASGIHGLAARIAAQQHAAEACLFLDGGEGGPALLASGLDLPTAEALREALSSDRLSARPPQ
;
A
#
# COMPACT_ATOMS: atom_id res chain seq x y z
N MET A 1 2.81 5.48 -41.73
CA MET A 1 1.57 5.77 -40.97
C MET A 1 1.95 6.02 -39.52
N PRO A 2 1.76 7.22 -38.96
CA PRO A 2 2.07 7.48 -37.55
C PRO A 2 0.96 6.89 -36.67
N ILE A 3 1.34 5.97 -35.78
CA ILE A 3 0.46 5.45 -34.74
C ILE A 3 0.26 6.58 -33.74
N LEU A 4 -0.98 7.07 -33.65
CA LEU A 4 -1.41 8.05 -32.65
C LEU A 4 -1.13 7.48 -31.25
N SER A 5 -0.01 7.90 -30.67
CA SER A 5 0.28 7.75 -29.25
C SER A 5 -0.76 8.53 -28.46
N ARG A 6 -1.90 7.90 -28.15
CA ARG A 6 -2.81 8.39 -27.10
C ARG A 6 -2.06 8.30 -25.78
N ALA A 7 -1.35 9.38 -25.45
CA ALA A 7 -1.01 9.67 -24.07
C ALA A 7 -2.35 9.88 -23.36
N VAL A 8 -2.78 8.88 -22.59
CA VAL A 8 -3.83 9.12 -21.60
C VAL A 8 -3.22 10.11 -20.61
N ASP A 9 -3.83 11.30 -20.58
CA ASP A 9 -3.32 12.51 -19.94
C ASP A 9 -2.70 12.28 -18.56
N ALA A 10 -1.62 13.03 -18.31
CA ALA A 10 -0.97 13.18 -17.02
C ALA A 10 -2.01 13.40 -15.90
N PRO A 11 -1.80 12.86 -14.69
CA PRO A 11 -2.88 12.78 -13.72
C PRO A 11 -3.29 14.18 -13.24
N ALA A 12 -4.51 14.55 -13.62
CA ALA A 12 -5.34 15.54 -12.97
C ALA A 12 -5.38 15.27 -11.45
N ALA A 13 -5.33 16.35 -10.68
CA ALA A 13 -5.55 16.51 -9.23
C ALA A 13 -5.53 15.25 -8.33
N PRO A 14 -4.89 15.31 -7.15
CA PRO A 14 -4.77 14.14 -6.27
C PRO A 14 -6.12 13.49 -5.93
N ARG A 15 -6.35 12.27 -6.44
CA ARG A 15 -7.59 11.51 -6.25
C ARG A 15 -7.61 10.81 -4.89
N ALA A 16 -8.82 10.67 -4.33
CA ALA A 16 -9.06 9.91 -3.10
C ALA A 16 -8.94 8.40 -3.34
N SER A 17 -9.33 7.93 -4.52
CA SER A 17 -9.16 6.56 -5.00
C SER A 17 -7.78 6.34 -5.64
N GLY A 18 -7.38 5.07 -5.73
CA GLY A 18 -6.21 4.68 -6.52
C GLY A 18 -6.44 4.96 -8.01
N ALA A 19 -5.37 4.96 -8.78
CA ALA A 19 -5.43 5.06 -10.23
C ALA A 19 -4.24 4.35 -10.85
N PHE A 20 -4.35 3.97 -12.12
CA PHE A 20 -3.19 3.56 -12.91
C PHE A 20 -3.21 4.25 -14.27
N GLN A 21 -2.02 4.43 -14.83
CA GLN A 21 -1.79 4.91 -16.17
C GLN A 21 -1.09 3.83 -16.97
N ARG A 22 -1.51 3.67 -18.21
CA ARG A 22 -0.94 2.74 -19.18
C ARG A 22 -0.34 3.55 -20.32
N ARG A 23 0.92 3.33 -20.63
CA ARG A 23 1.62 3.95 -21.76
C ARG A 23 2.31 2.87 -22.56
N VAL A 24 2.04 2.83 -23.86
CA VAL A 24 2.73 1.93 -24.80
C VAL A 24 3.98 2.66 -25.30
N ASP A 25 5.12 1.97 -25.25
CA ASP A 25 6.44 2.46 -25.67
C ASP A 25 7.11 1.40 -26.56
N GLY A 26 6.81 1.44 -27.86
CA GLY A 26 7.21 0.38 -28.80
C GLY A 26 6.53 -0.95 -28.47
N GLU A 27 7.34 -1.99 -28.24
CA GLU A 27 6.87 -3.32 -27.81
C GLU A 27 6.70 -3.44 -26.28
N GLU A 28 7.10 -2.43 -25.52
CA GLU A 28 6.94 -2.41 -24.07
C GLU A 28 5.66 -1.68 -23.66
N VAL A 29 5.01 -2.14 -22.59
CA VAL A 29 3.90 -1.40 -21.96
C VAL A 29 4.31 -0.98 -20.56
N LEU A 30 4.39 0.32 -20.31
CA LEU A 30 4.66 0.89 -19.01
C LEU A 30 3.36 1.14 -18.26
N TYR A 31 3.27 0.58 -17.05
CA TYR A 31 2.22 0.89 -16.10
C TYR A 31 2.77 1.75 -14.98
N THR A 32 2.09 2.86 -14.70
CA THR A 32 2.32 3.70 -13.52
C THR A 32 1.12 3.60 -12.62
N VAL A 33 1.29 2.99 -11.45
CA VAL A 33 0.23 2.81 -10.45
C VAL A 33 0.39 3.85 -9.35
N HIS A 34 -0.69 4.57 -9.11
CA HIS A 34 -0.85 5.55 -8.05
C HIS A 34 -1.74 4.95 -6.95
N PRO A 35 -1.16 4.53 -5.81
CA PRO A 35 -1.92 4.00 -4.70
C PRO A 35 -2.91 5.03 -4.16
N ALA A 36 -4.04 4.57 -3.64
CA ALA A 36 -5.00 5.43 -2.95
C ALA A 36 -4.31 6.17 -1.79
N ARG A 37 -4.79 7.37 -1.46
CA ARG A 37 -4.30 8.09 -0.28
C ARG A 37 -4.80 7.40 0.99
N PRO A 38 -4.01 7.42 2.09
CA PRO A 38 -4.54 6.97 3.37
C PRO A 38 -5.70 7.90 3.76
N PRO A 39 -6.82 7.37 4.28
CA PRO A 39 -7.92 8.18 4.76
C PRO A 39 -7.44 9.20 5.79
N LEU A 40 -8.00 10.41 5.72
CA LEU A 40 -7.66 11.50 6.65
C LEU A 40 -7.86 11.06 8.11
N ALA A 41 -8.89 10.26 8.39
CA ALA A 41 -9.18 9.71 9.71
C ALA A 41 -7.99 8.93 10.32
N PHE A 42 -7.23 8.19 9.52
CA PHE A 42 -6.05 7.49 10.03
C PHE A 42 -4.89 8.41 10.33
N ARG A 43 -4.62 9.38 9.44
CA ARG A 43 -3.59 10.38 9.71
C ARG A 43 -3.91 11.14 10.99
N ALA A 44 -5.17 11.54 11.15
CA ALA A 44 -5.66 12.19 12.36
C ALA A 44 -5.50 11.26 13.59
N ALA A 45 -5.93 10.00 13.52
CA ALA A 45 -5.81 9.06 14.61
C ALA A 45 -4.35 8.80 15.01
N ALA A 46 -3.45 8.58 14.05
CA ALA A 46 -2.04 8.36 14.33
C ALA A 46 -1.34 9.59 14.91
N LEU A 47 -1.68 10.79 14.42
CA LEU A 47 -1.18 12.05 14.98
C LEU A 47 -1.72 12.30 16.40
N LEU A 48 -3.01 12.04 16.63
CA LEU A 48 -3.62 12.16 17.95
C LEU A 48 -2.98 11.18 18.94
N LEU A 49 -2.75 9.92 18.55
CA LEU A 49 -2.05 8.94 19.39
C LEU A 49 -0.62 9.39 19.68
N ALA A 50 0.12 9.84 18.66
CA ALA A 50 1.49 10.33 18.86
C ALA A 50 1.53 11.57 19.78
N GLY A 51 0.57 12.48 19.66
CA GLY A 51 0.47 13.66 20.52
C GLY A 51 0.07 13.33 21.95
N LEU A 52 -1.00 12.55 22.12
CA LEU A 52 -1.58 12.23 23.42
C LEU A 52 -0.64 11.39 24.29
N PHE A 53 0.12 10.47 23.69
CA PHE A 53 1.06 9.63 24.41
C PHE A 53 2.50 10.16 24.39
N GLY A 54 2.91 10.82 23.31
CA GLY A 54 4.28 11.29 23.12
C GLY A 54 4.61 12.58 23.86
N LEU A 55 3.73 13.59 23.83
CA LEU A 55 4.02 14.88 24.48
C LEU A 55 4.15 14.76 26.01
N PRO A 56 3.26 14.06 26.73
CA PRO A 56 3.42 13.87 28.16
C PRO A 56 4.65 13.03 28.50
N ALA A 57 4.93 11.98 27.72
CA ALA A 57 6.11 11.14 27.91
C ALA A 57 7.43 11.94 27.74
N LEU A 58 7.50 12.82 26.74
CA LEU A 58 8.63 13.73 26.56
C LEU A 58 8.75 14.69 27.75
N GLY A 59 7.64 15.25 28.24
CA GLY A 59 7.64 16.11 29.42
C GLY A 59 8.24 15.43 30.66
N VAL A 60 7.87 14.17 30.92
CA VAL A 60 8.42 13.37 32.03
C VAL A 60 9.92 13.10 31.84
N LEU A 61 10.34 12.76 30.62
CA LEU A 61 11.74 12.43 30.32
C LEU A 61 12.66 13.66 30.28
N LEU A 62 12.13 14.86 30.06
CA LEU A 62 12.88 16.11 30.12
C LEU A 62 13.19 16.54 31.57
N SER A 63 12.53 15.96 32.58
CA SER A 63 12.75 16.27 33.99
C SER A 63 12.65 15.03 34.89
N PRO A 64 13.50 14.01 34.68
CA PRO A 64 13.35 12.71 35.34
C PRO A 64 13.49 12.78 36.86
N SER A 65 14.21 13.77 37.39
CA SER A 65 14.38 13.98 38.83
C SER A 65 13.09 14.37 39.57
N ARG A 66 12.04 14.77 38.85
CA ARG A 66 10.73 15.17 39.41
C ARG A 66 9.71 14.02 39.43
N HIS A 67 10.10 12.85 38.92
CA HIS A 67 9.20 11.74 38.67
C HIS A 67 9.70 10.46 39.33
N ASP A 68 8.77 9.65 39.81
CA ASP A 68 9.05 8.34 40.40
C ASP A 68 9.30 7.29 39.30
N GLY A 69 9.85 6.13 39.70
CA GLY A 69 10.17 5.05 38.77
C GLY A 69 8.96 4.55 37.97
N VAL A 70 7.77 4.60 38.56
CA VAL A 70 6.51 4.22 37.89
C VAL A 70 6.15 5.21 36.78
N SER A 71 6.26 6.52 37.04
CA SER A 71 6.04 7.54 36.01
C SER A 71 7.05 7.43 34.85
N LEU A 72 8.30 7.11 35.15
CA LEU A 72 9.33 6.90 34.12
C LEU A 72 9.02 5.68 33.24
N LEU A 73 8.57 4.57 33.83
CA LEU A 73 8.11 3.40 33.09
C LEU A 73 6.88 3.71 32.23
N ALA A 74 5.92 4.46 32.75
CA ALA A 74 4.75 4.90 32.00
C ALA A 74 5.13 5.80 30.81
N ALA A 75 6.09 6.72 31.00
CA ALA A 75 6.62 7.56 29.93
C ALA A 75 7.33 6.75 28.84
N ALA A 76 8.12 5.74 29.22
CA ALA A 76 8.72 4.82 28.25
C ALA A 76 7.66 4.06 27.44
N GLY A 77 6.58 3.61 28.08
CA GLY A 77 5.43 3.01 27.39
C GLY A 77 4.74 3.97 26.43
N GLY A 78 4.52 5.22 26.84
CA GLY A 78 3.96 6.27 26.00
C GLY A 78 4.81 6.58 24.75
N LEU A 79 6.13 6.65 24.90
CA LEU A 79 7.06 6.77 23.77
C LEU A 79 7.01 5.54 22.85
N GLY A 80 6.87 4.34 23.40
CA GLY A 80 6.69 3.12 22.61
C GLY A 80 5.46 3.21 21.71
N ILE A 81 4.32 3.64 22.26
CA ILE A 81 3.08 3.83 21.50
C ILE A 81 3.26 4.92 20.43
N ALA A 82 3.86 6.05 20.78
CA ALA A 82 4.13 7.14 19.83
C ALA A 82 5.08 6.69 18.70
N GLY A 83 6.11 5.91 19.03
CA GLY A 83 7.04 5.30 18.08
C GLY A 83 6.35 4.34 17.11
N LEU A 84 5.45 3.48 17.62
CA LEU A 84 4.65 2.57 16.78
C LEU A 84 3.70 3.36 15.86
N ALA A 85 3.06 4.42 16.35
CA ALA A 85 2.18 5.28 15.55
C ALA A 85 2.96 6.00 14.43
N ALA A 86 4.14 6.54 14.75
CA ALA A 86 5.04 7.16 13.78
C ALA A 86 5.54 6.13 12.74
N TRP A 87 5.90 4.92 13.19
CA TRP A 87 6.33 3.84 12.30
C TRP A 87 5.20 3.39 11.37
N ALA A 88 3.97 3.28 11.85
CA ALA A 88 2.79 2.97 11.04
C ALA A 88 2.54 4.05 9.97
N LEU A 89 2.70 5.33 10.31
CA LEU A 89 2.62 6.44 9.35
C LEU A 89 3.73 6.36 8.29
N LEU A 90 4.97 6.08 8.69
CA LEU A 90 6.10 5.93 7.77
C LEU A 90 5.91 4.72 6.85
N ARG A 91 5.46 3.58 7.39
CA ARG A 91 5.15 2.38 6.63
C ARG A 91 4.03 2.65 5.63
N GLY A 92 2.94 3.28 6.05
CA GLY A 92 1.84 3.67 5.18
C GLY A 92 2.26 4.64 4.07
N ARG A 93 3.20 5.56 4.35
CA ARG A 93 3.80 6.43 3.33
C ARG A 93 4.67 5.66 2.33
N ARG A 94 5.48 4.71 2.79
CA ARG A 94 6.37 3.90 1.93
C ARG A 94 5.58 2.93 1.05
N ALA A 95 4.57 2.25 1.60
CA ALA A 95 3.72 1.32 0.87
C ALA A 95 2.87 1.99 -0.22
N ARG A 96 2.69 3.32 -0.14
CA ARG A 96 1.87 4.11 -1.06
C ARG A 96 2.69 4.99 -2.00
N ARG A 97 3.97 4.67 -2.21
CA ARG A 97 4.77 5.28 -3.27
C ARG A 97 4.23 4.88 -4.64
N VAL A 98 4.39 5.76 -5.63
CA VAL A 98 4.06 5.46 -7.02
C VAL A 98 4.86 4.23 -7.45
N GLN A 99 4.15 3.23 -7.96
CA GLN A 99 4.73 1.96 -8.36
C GLN A 99 4.78 1.93 -9.89
N ARG A 100 5.89 1.47 -10.46
CA ARG A 100 6.08 1.38 -11.91
C ARG A 100 6.53 -0.02 -12.25
N PHE A 101 5.90 -0.60 -13.27
CA PHE A 101 6.33 -1.86 -13.85
C PHE A 101 6.20 -1.81 -15.36
N ARG A 102 7.10 -2.51 -16.04
CA ARG A 102 7.15 -2.62 -17.50
C ARG A 102 6.73 -4.02 -17.89
N LEU A 103 5.82 -4.12 -18.83
CA LEU A 103 5.50 -5.36 -19.51
C LEU A 103 6.42 -5.51 -20.71
N ARG A 104 7.07 -6.66 -20.79
CA ARG A 104 7.88 -7.12 -21.92
C ARG A 104 7.29 -8.41 -22.48
N PRO A 105 7.60 -8.76 -23.74
CA PRO A 105 7.16 -10.03 -24.33
C PRO A 105 7.51 -11.26 -23.48
N GLY A 106 8.62 -11.22 -22.73
CA GLY A 106 9.08 -12.31 -21.86
C GLY A 106 8.54 -12.28 -20.42
N GLY A 107 7.98 -11.17 -19.92
CA GLY A 107 7.58 -11.04 -18.51
C GLY A 107 7.28 -9.62 -18.04
N VAL A 108 7.23 -9.45 -16.71
CA VAL A 108 7.03 -8.17 -16.02
C VAL A 108 8.31 -7.74 -15.33
N GLU A 109 8.80 -6.54 -15.61
CA GLU A 109 9.91 -5.94 -14.87
C GLU A 109 9.38 -4.94 -13.83
N ARG A 110 9.75 -5.13 -12.56
CA ARG A 110 9.39 -4.27 -11.44
C ARG A 110 10.62 -3.98 -10.59
N GLU A 111 10.93 -2.70 -10.37
CA GLU A 111 11.98 -2.26 -9.44
C GLU A 111 13.33 -3.01 -9.65
N GLY A 112 13.69 -3.30 -10.91
CA GLY A 112 14.91 -4.04 -11.28
C GLY A 112 14.82 -5.57 -11.14
N ARG A 113 13.65 -6.13 -10.80
CA ARG A 113 13.38 -7.57 -10.80
C ARG A 113 12.51 -7.95 -11.98
N PHE A 114 12.94 -8.96 -12.74
CA PHE A 114 12.19 -9.50 -13.86
C PHE A 114 11.43 -10.76 -13.44
N LEU A 115 10.12 -10.79 -13.73
CA LEU A 115 9.20 -11.87 -13.44
C LEU A 115 8.73 -12.48 -14.78
N PRO A 116 9.26 -13.64 -15.19
CA PRO A 116 8.97 -14.21 -16.49
C PRO A 116 7.54 -14.76 -16.58
N TRP A 117 6.87 -14.59 -17.73
CA TRP A 117 5.48 -15.04 -17.92
C TRP A 117 5.23 -16.53 -17.65
N PRO A 118 6.13 -17.46 -18.04
CA PRO A 118 5.96 -18.89 -17.77
C PRO A 118 5.87 -19.21 -16.28
N ALA A 119 6.57 -18.45 -15.44
CA ALA A 119 6.53 -18.62 -13.98
C ALA A 119 5.27 -18.01 -13.34
N SER A 120 4.46 -17.26 -14.10
CA SER A 120 3.28 -16.57 -13.63
C SER A 120 2.00 -17.22 -14.12
N ALA A 121 1.39 -18.06 -13.29
CA ALA A 121 0.21 -18.82 -13.67
C ALA A 121 -1.03 -17.91 -13.78
N ALA A 122 -1.23 -17.02 -12.79
CA ALA A 122 -2.41 -16.17 -12.71
C ALA A 122 -2.11 -14.81 -12.07
N LEU A 123 -2.92 -13.81 -12.44
CA LEU A 123 -3.00 -12.54 -11.72
C LEU A 123 -4.16 -12.64 -10.72
N ARG A 124 -3.86 -12.48 -9.44
CA ARG A 124 -4.85 -12.56 -8.37
C ARG A 124 -4.97 -11.21 -7.67
N VAL A 125 -6.20 -10.72 -7.55
CA VAL A 125 -6.51 -9.62 -6.64
C VAL A 125 -6.86 -10.23 -5.29
N ALA A 126 -6.17 -9.81 -4.24
CA ALA A 126 -6.48 -10.20 -2.88
C ALA A 126 -6.83 -8.95 -2.07
N ARG A 127 -7.90 -9.05 -1.29
CA ARG A 127 -8.18 -8.13 -0.19
C ARG A 127 -7.62 -8.77 1.08
N PRO A 128 -6.79 -8.07 1.86
CA PRO A 128 -6.44 -8.57 3.18
C PRO A 128 -7.72 -8.65 4.01
N GLU A 129 -8.01 -9.82 4.55
CA GLU A 129 -9.16 -9.97 5.43
C GLU A 129 -8.95 -9.14 6.69
N ALA A 130 -10.01 -8.46 7.14
CA ALA A 130 -10.01 -7.83 8.44
C ALA A 130 -9.80 -8.92 9.50
N GLY A 131 -8.61 -8.96 10.09
CA GLY A 131 -8.24 -9.99 11.06
C GLY A 131 -9.21 -10.05 12.25
N PRO A 132 -9.26 -11.18 12.96
CA PRO A 132 -10.23 -11.43 14.04
C PRO A 132 -10.25 -10.33 15.12
N TYR A 133 -9.11 -9.67 15.35
CA TYR A 133 -8.95 -8.56 16.29
C TYR A 133 -9.79 -7.31 15.96
N ALA A 134 -10.19 -7.12 14.70
CA ALA A 134 -11.03 -6.00 14.28
C ALA A 134 -12.48 -6.11 14.77
N ARG A 135 -12.96 -7.34 15.03
CA ARG A 135 -14.37 -7.61 15.39
C ARG A 135 -14.62 -7.59 16.89
N GLY A 136 -13.60 -7.80 17.71
CA GLY A 136 -13.74 -7.99 19.17
C GLY A 136 -13.42 -6.77 20.05
N ALA A 137 -12.86 -5.69 19.50
CA ALA A 137 -12.35 -4.59 20.31
C ALA A 137 -13.41 -3.49 20.53
N SER A 138 -13.78 -3.24 21.79
CA SER A 138 -14.64 -2.13 22.23
C SER A 138 -13.83 -0.99 22.86
N GLY A 139 -14.40 0.21 22.97
CA GLY A 139 -13.73 1.41 23.50
C GLY A 139 -12.78 2.12 22.53
N ILE A 140 -12.00 3.10 23.02
CA ILE A 140 -11.10 3.95 22.21
C ILE A 140 -10.02 3.11 21.50
N HIS A 141 -9.51 2.06 22.15
CA HIS A 141 -8.59 1.11 21.53
C HIS A 141 -9.25 0.28 20.42
N GLY A 142 -10.55 -0.03 20.56
CA GLY A 142 -11.35 -0.68 19.54
C GLY A 142 -11.60 0.19 18.32
N LEU A 143 -11.78 1.50 18.50
CA LEU A 143 -11.87 2.45 17.40
C LEU A 143 -10.58 2.46 16.56
N ALA A 144 -9.41 2.52 17.21
CA ALA A 144 -8.11 2.49 16.52
C ALA A 144 -7.88 1.17 15.77
N ALA A 145 -8.20 0.03 16.39
CA ALA A 145 -8.11 -1.27 15.75
C ALA A 145 -9.07 -1.40 14.56
N ARG A 146 -10.30 -0.86 14.66
CA ARG A 146 -11.27 -0.83 13.56
C ARG A 146 -10.84 0.09 12.43
N ILE A 147 -10.26 1.26 12.73
CA ILE A 147 -9.71 2.16 11.71
C ILE A 147 -8.55 1.48 10.98
N ALA A 148 -7.61 0.86 11.70
CA ALA A 148 -6.50 0.12 11.11
C ALA A 148 -6.98 -1.08 10.27
N ALA A 149 -8.01 -1.80 10.74
CA ALA A 149 -8.60 -2.92 10.01
C ALA A 149 -9.39 -2.48 8.77
N GLN A 150 -10.14 -1.38 8.85
CA GLN A 150 -10.80 -0.78 7.68
C GLN A 150 -9.79 -0.29 6.65
N GLN A 151 -8.66 0.25 7.10
CA GLN A 151 -7.58 0.62 6.21
C GLN A 151 -6.94 -0.57 5.52
N HIS A 152 -6.66 -1.65 6.27
CA HIS A 152 -6.16 -2.87 5.65
C HIS A 152 -7.19 -3.41 4.67
N ALA A 153 -8.45 -3.56 5.06
CA ALA A 153 -9.53 -4.09 4.22
C ALA A 153 -9.81 -3.26 2.96
N ALA A 154 -9.48 -1.96 2.96
CA ALA A 154 -9.62 -1.10 1.80
C ALA A 154 -8.45 -1.20 0.80
N GLU A 155 -7.33 -1.81 1.20
CA GLU A 155 -6.14 -1.97 0.36
C GLU A 155 -6.19 -3.32 -0.37
N ALA A 156 -6.79 -3.35 -1.56
CA ALA A 156 -6.59 -4.44 -2.49
C ALA A 156 -5.12 -4.47 -2.97
N CYS A 157 -4.60 -5.68 -3.09
CA CYS A 157 -3.28 -5.99 -3.60
C CYS A 157 -3.42 -6.85 -4.85
N LEU A 158 -2.60 -6.55 -5.86
CA LEU A 158 -2.46 -7.37 -7.05
C LEU A 158 -1.22 -8.25 -6.88
N PHE A 159 -1.43 -9.55 -6.90
CA PHE A 159 -0.40 -10.58 -6.86
C PHE A 159 -0.28 -11.26 -8.22
N LEU A 160 0.94 -11.64 -8.54
CA LEU A 160 1.29 -12.55 -9.62
C LEU A 160 1.59 -13.90 -8.94
N ASP A 161 0.73 -14.89 -9.15
CA ASP A 161 0.93 -16.22 -8.58
C ASP A 161 2.12 -16.87 -9.29
N GLY A 162 3.23 -16.98 -8.55
CA GLY A 162 4.48 -17.59 -8.99
C GLY A 162 4.47 -19.11 -8.76
N GLY A 163 4.97 -19.88 -9.73
CA GLY A 163 5.00 -21.35 -9.66
C GLY A 163 5.87 -21.93 -8.53
N GLU A 164 7.09 -21.42 -8.31
CA GLU A 164 8.02 -22.00 -7.31
C GLU A 164 8.43 -21.04 -6.18
N GLY A 165 8.21 -19.73 -6.33
CA GLY A 165 8.64 -18.69 -5.37
C GLY A 165 7.52 -18.08 -4.52
N GLY A 166 6.30 -18.61 -4.63
CA GLY A 166 5.11 -18.01 -4.02
C GLY A 166 4.61 -16.75 -4.76
N PRO A 167 3.51 -16.15 -4.28
CA PRO A 167 2.89 -15.01 -4.94
C PRO A 167 3.78 -13.76 -4.86
N ALA A 168 4.15 -13.21 -6.02
CA ALA A 168 4.88 -11.96 -6.12
C ALA A 168 3.90 -10.77 -6.09
N LEU A 169 4.03 -9.89 -5.11
CA LEU A 169 3.25 -8.64 -5.09
C LEU A 169 3.64 -7.79 -6.31
N LEU A 170 2.66 -7.35 -7.10
CA LEU A 170 2.85 -6.43 -8.23
C LEU A 170 2.47 -5.00 -7.88
N ALA A 171 1.30 -4.84 -7.25
CA ALA A 171 0.78 -3.56 -6.85
C ALA A 171 0.05 -3.64 -5.51
N SER A 172 0.12 -2.58 -4.70
CA SER A 172 -0.53 -2.51 -3.38
C SER A 172 -1.18 -1.15 -3.15
N GLY A 173 -2.08 -1.09 -2.18
CA GLY A 173 -2.74 0.15 -1.78
C GLY A 173 -3.74 0.64 -2.81
N LEU A 174 -4.33 -0.28 -3.58
CA LEU A 174 -5.40 0.01 -4.54
C LEU A 174 -6.76 -0.20 -3.86
N ASP A 175 -7.78 0.56 -4.26
CA ASP A 175 -9.15 0.12 -4.03
C ASP A 175 -9.49 -1.08 -4.94
N LEU A 176 -10.50 -1.88 -4.56
CA LEU A 176 -10.85 -3.07 -5.33
C LEU A 176 -11.18 -2.78 -6.80
N PRO A 177 -12.06 -1.80 -7.13
CA PRO A 177 -12.36 -1.52 -8.54
C PRO A 177 -11.10 -1.20 -9.35
N THR A 178 -10.17 -0.44 -8.79
CA THR A 178 -8.90 -0.13 -9.46
C THR A 178 -8.00 -1.35 -9.59
N ALA A 179 -7.93 -2.21 -8.58
CA ALA A 179 -7.14 -3.45 -8.63
C ALA A 179 -7.69 -4.44 -9.68
N GLU A 180 -9.02 -4.55 -9.78
CA GLU A 180 -9.70 -5.39 -10.78
C GLU A 180 -9.50 -4.84 -12.19
N ALA A 181 -9.69 -3.53 -12.40
CA ALA A 181 -9.42 -2.89 -13.68
C ALA A 181 -7.94 -3.03 -14.11
N LEU A 182 -7.01 -2.95 -13.15
CA LEU A 182 -5.60 -3.18 -13.42
C LEU A 182 -5.32 -4.64 -13.80
N ARG A 183 -5.94 -5.60 -13.11
CA ARG A 183 -5.84 -7.04 -13.43
C ARG A 183 -6.34 -7.32 -14.85
N GLU A 184 -7.48 -6.75 -15.21
CA GLU A 184 -8.07 -6.90 -16.54
C GLU A 184 -7.15 -6.33 -17.62
N ALA A 185 -6.69 -5.07 -17.46
CA ALA A 185 -5.77 -4.44 -18.39
C ALA A 185 -4.47 -5.25 -18.57
N LEU A 186 -3.89 -5.75 -17.48
CA LEU A 186 -2.70 -6.60 -17.52
C LEU A 186 -2.95 -7.94 -18.21
N SER A 187 -4.15 -8.52 -18.05
CA SER A 187 -4.51 -9.79 -18.67
C SER A 187 -4.68 -9.64 -20.19
N SER A 188 -5.32 -8.56 -20.65
CA SER A 188 -5.46 -8.25 -22.07
C SER A 188 -4.10 -8.00 -22.73
N ASP A 189 -3.21 -7.30 -22.06
CA ASP A 189 -1.87 -6.97 -22.58
C ASP A 189 -0.95 -8.19 -22.59
N ARG A 190 -1.05 -9.07 -21.58
CA ARG A 190 -0.36 -10.35 -21.56
C ARG A 190 -0.76 -11.24 -22.74
N LEU A 191 -2.04 -11.27 -23.10
CA LEU A 191 -2.53 -12.02 -24.27
C LEU A 191 -1.96 -11.44 -25.56
N SER A 192 -1.86 -10.11 -25.65
CA SER A 192 -1.32 -9.43 -26.84
C SER A 192 0.21 -9.56 -26.97
N ALA A 193 0.93 -9.70 -25.86
CA ALA A 193 2.39 -9.79 -25.82
C ALA A 193 2.93 -11.23 -25.94
N ARG A 194 2.06 -12.25 -25.97
CA ARG A 194 2.49 -13.64 -26.10
C ARG A 194 2.87 -13.92 -27.56
N PRO A 195 4.08 -14.44 -27.85
CA PRO A 195 4.42 -14.83 -29.20
C PRO A 195 3.44 -15.90 -29.71
N PRO A 196 3.07 -15.89 -31.01
CA PRO A 196 2.29 -16.97 -31.60
C PRO A 196 3.03 -18.30 -31.36
N GLN A 197 2.30 -19.29 -30.85
CA GLN A 197 2.82 -20.64 -30.66
C GLN A 197 3.01 -21.36 -32.00
#